data_AF-A0A1V9ZSS8-F1
#
_entry.id   AF-A0A1V9ZSS8-F1
#
_cell.length_a   1.000
_cell.length_b   1.000
_cell.length_c   1.000
_cell.angle_alpha   90.00
_cell.angle_beta   90.00
_cell.angle_gamma   90.00
#
_symmetry.space_group_name_H-M   'P 1'
#
loop_
_entity.id
_entity.type
_entity.pdbx_description
1 polymer ?
#
loop_
_entity_poly.entity_id
_entity_poly.type
_entity_poly.pdbx_seq_one_letter_code
_entity_poly.pdbx_strand_id
1 'polypeptide(L)'
;MVLSGGSEAAALMLPVTTGASCKQTIPCSICYDCPADVSNVCSDACPAAICTSCLQRYMDVHASSMIHGVAAMVKCPICLVSMNLFRLLEKLPRPSVVEAIRDSVEASCEIRCPNCDDTWTLLPRVHDDSIEALVRDVPVSNENQFHARVPDALHRFVPGLVHYCAHQLSAPAFFSEVEATPGVSLDVVLPLLLERIFDPQRRARLFLYWRQRHPFTNTSCCHQPICFRCKTAGHHKGVSCTENAATSVDMAQCPNCYLFLVKGDGCDAMQCFCGNGFNWRDQVLALRVQQALCAPKTTASFRLVIDFLRRQVQRRRFSVDVVAILPGYVLTARLRRIVALLQLPAMNALRHHLRRHVHHRRYHRRVVAPLPELVAAWRRDHVRKCFSSSVVSTVASAVLTKKLTSIRNSLRHCPRLRWAFRRLLLGYRRTCFFRMYRSVLAAVPVAVASKRLERLTRALPHWRPFSVAFARHLHRRRFRALVADMALHVVRWHVAQLIKSNAFARALMYTGPSPRRRRQRHRTGCVPHIVTLLKLRVNLIGPGHCCDGSKVSTNNPLKRQLLF
;
A
#
# COMPACT_ATOMS: atom_id res chain seq x y z
N MET A 1 68.11 -10.19 -60.02
CA MET A 1 69.50 -9.67 -60.13
C MET A 1 69.41 -8.34 -60.88
N VAL A 2 69.97 -7.27 -60.29
CA VAL A 2 70.08 -5.88 -60.81
C VAL A 2 68.73 -5.11 -60.86
N LEU A 3 68.34 -4.29 -59.87
CA LEU A 3 68.81 -2.98 -59.36
C LEU A 3 68.76 -1.82 -60.38
N SER A 4 67.81 -0.90 -60.16
CA SER A 4 67.85 0.56 -60.37
C SER A 4 66.47 1.08 -59.93
N GLY A 5 66.25 1.99 -58.97
CA GLY A 5 67.11 3.04 -58.42
C GLY A 5 66.58 4.40 -58.89
N GLY A 6 65.58 4.95 -58.19
CA GLY A 6 65.04 6.29 -58.46
C GLY A 6 64.26 6.81 -57.26
N SER A 7 64.90 7.65 -56.44
CA SER A 7 64.32 8.32 -55.29
C SER A 7 63.72 9.66 -55.69
N GLU A 8 62.41 9.83 -55.49
CA GLU A 8 61.78 11.14 -55.38
C GLU A 8 61.27 11.33 -53.95
N ALA A 9 61.91 12.27 -53.25
CA ALA A 9 61.49 12.75 -51.95
C ALA A 9 60.26 13.65 -52.14
N ALA A 10 59.07 13.07 -52.10
CA ALA A 10 57.83 13.81 -51.94
C ALA A 10 57.68 14.23 -50.47
N ALA A 11 57.83 15.53 -50.21
CA ALA A 11 57.49 16.14 -48.94
C ALA A 11 56.00 15.92 -48.65
N LEU A 12 55.70 15.01 -47.72
CA LEU A 12 54.38 14.84 -47.11
C LEU A 12 54.03 16.09 -46.30
N MET A 13 53.48 17.10 -46.97
CA MET A 13 52.63 18.10 -46.33
C MET A 13 51.36 17.40 -45.85
N LEU A 14 51.33 17.07 -44.56
CA LEU A 14 50.12 16.64 -43.87
C LEU A 14 49.07 17.76 -44.03
N PRO A 15 47.83 17.46 -44.47
CA PRO A 15 46.77 18.44 -44.45
C PRO A 15 46.52 18.85 -42.99
N VAL A 16 46.66 20.14 -42.72
CA VAL A 16 46.17 20.76 -41.49
C VAL A 16 44.67 20.49 -41.46
N THR A 17 44.25 19.45 -40.72
CA THR A 17 42.86 19.18 -40.42
C THR A 17 42.34 20.39 -39.66
N THR A 18 41.57 21.23 -40.35
CA THR A 18 40.76 22.27 -39.75
C THR A 18 39.99 21.66 -38.59
N GLY A 19 40.19 22.22 -37.40
CA GLY A 19 39.71 21.66 -36.14
C GLY A 19 38.23 21.30 -36.23
N ALA A 20 37.94 20.00 -36.22
CA ALA A 20 36.61 19.49 -36.01
C ALA A 20 36.15 20.01 -34.64
N SER A 21 35.36 21.09 -34.67
CA SER A 21 34.65 21.62 -33.51
C SER A 21 33.97 20.43 -32.85
N CYS A 22 34.48 20.05 -31.68
CA CYS A 22 33.97 18.95 -30.88
C CYS A 22 32.57 19.37 -30.43
N LYS A 23 31.57 19.08 -31.27
CA LYS A 23 30.16 19.29 -30.94
C LYS A 23 29.92 18.47 -29.70
N GLN A 24 29.82 19.14 -28.55
CA GLN A 24 29.51 18.52 -27.29
C GLN A 24 28.18 17.80 -27.47
N THR A 25 28.24 16.48 -27.59
CA THR A 25 27.03 15.66 -27.72
C THR A 25 26.35 15.68 -26.36
N ILE A 26 25.11 16.18 -26.33
CA ILE A 26 24.30 16.18 -25.13
C ILE A 26 24.07 14.71 -24.71
N PRO A 27 24.41 14.31 -23.47
CA PRO A 27 24.20 12.93 -23.03
C PRO A 27 22.70 12.64 -22.89
N CYS A 28 22.31 11.39 -23.15
CA CYS A 28 20.94 10.92 -22.96
C CYS A 28 20.48 11.12 -21.51
N SER A 29 19.31 11.72 -21.35
CA SER A 29 18.70 12.07 -20.05
C SER A 29 18.23 10.84 -19.25
N ILE A 30 18.19 9.66 -19.88
CA ILE A 30 17.74 8.40 -19.24
C ILE A 30 18.93 7.52 -18.85
N CYS A 31 19.79 7.16 -19.81
CA CYS A 31 20.93 6.29 -19.52
C CYS A 31 22.20 7.04 -19.12
N TYR A 32 22.35 8.31 -19.49
CA TYR A 32 23.58 9.11 -19.33
C TYR A 32 24.83 8.57 -20.06
N ASP A 33 24.72 7.45 -20.76
CA ASP A 33 25.85 6.75 -21.41
C ASP A 33 25.95 7.04 -22.92
N CYS A 34 24.80 7.16 -23.60
CA CYS A 34 24.75 7.36 -25.05
C CYS A 34 24.50 8.82 -25.41
N PRO A 35 24.99 9.32 -26.56
CA PRO A 35 24.57 10.63 -27.06
C PRO A 35 23.07 10.62 -27.34
N ALA A 36 22.40 11.74 -27.01
CA ALA A 36 21.00 11.93 -27.36
C ALA A 36 20.86 12.21 -28.85
N ASP A 37 20.02 11.42 -29.52
CA ASP A 37 19.66 11.53 -30.94
C ASP A 37 18.17 11.87 -31.13
N VAL A 38 17.36 11.75 -30.08
CA VAL A 38 15.96 12.17 -30.06
C VAL A 38 15.75 13.34 -29.11
N SER A 39 15.27 14.46 -29.66
CA SER A 39 14.82 15.63 -28.92
C SER A 39 13.34 15.92 -29.15
N ASN A 40 12.77 16.86 -28.40
CA ASN A 40 11.42 17.40 -28.65
C ASN A 40 10.34 16.31 -28.70
N VAL A 41 10.33 15.42 -27.71
CA VAL A 41 9.51 14.21 -27.71
C VAL A 41 8.02 14.54 -27.52
N CYS A 42 7.66 15.33 -26.50
CA CYS A 42 6.28 15.71 -26.22
C CYS A 42 5.83 16.98 -26.95
N SER A 43 6.74 17.91 -27.20
CA SER A 43 6.49 19.22 -27.83
C SER A 43 7.82 19.83 -28.29
N ASP A 44 7.77 20.96 -29.00
CA ASP A 44 8.98 21.66 -29.48
C ASP A 44 9.75 22.34 -28.34
N ALA A 45 9.07 22.60 -27.22
CA ALA A 45 9.67 23.10 -25.98
C ALA A 45 10.07 21.98 -25.01
N CYS A 46 10.01 20.71 -25.42
CA CYS A 46 10.30 19.59 -24.54
C CYS A 46 11.81 19.49 -24.28
N PRO A 47 12.27 19.53 -23.02
CA PRO A 47 13.70 19.48 -22.68
C PRO A 47 14.31 18.08 -22.82
N ALA A 48 13.54 17.11 -23.30
CA ALA A 48 14.00 15.73 -23.40
C ALA A 48 15.10 15.63 -24.46
N ALA A 49 16.28 15.16 -24.03
CA ALA A 49 17.36 14.72 -24.90
C ALA A 49 17.60 13.24 -24.59
N ILE A 50 17.10 12.32 -25.42
CA ILE A 50 17.06 10.87 -25.14
C ILE A 50 17.69 10.13 -26.31
N CYS A 51 18.38 9.02 -26.05
CA CYS A 51 18.80 8.13 -27.13
C CYS A 51 17.62 7.25 -27.61
N THR A 52 17.59 6.91 -28.90
CA THR A 52 16.55 6.10 -29.54
C THR A 52 16.31 4.78 -28.82
N SER A 53 17.38 4.12 -28.33
CA SER A 53 17.26 2.86 -27.59
C SER A 53 16.52 3.02 -26.25
N CYS A 54 16.73 4.12 -25.53
CA CYS A 54 16.02 4.39 -24.29
C CYS A 54 14.55 4.74 -24.54
N LEU A 55 14.26 5.51 -25.59
CA LEU A 55 12.88 5.82 -25.98
C LEU A 55 12.14 4.53 -26.40
N GLN A 56 12.76 3.70 -27.25
CA GLN A 56 12.18 2.42 -27.65
C GLN A 56 11.86 1.54 -26.45
N ARG A 57 12.83 1.35 -25.54
CA ARG A 57 12.62 0.53 -24.34
C ARG A 57 11.52 1.09 -23.43
N TYR A 58 11.43 2.42 -23.31
CA TYR A 58 10.34 3.06 -22.58
C TYR A 58 8.98 2.73 -23.19
N MET A 59 8.86 2.80 -24.52
CA MET A 59 7.64 2.47 -25.25
C MET A 59 7.29 0.98 -25.15
N ASP A 60 8.28 0.08 -25.24
CA ASP A 60 8.07 -1.35 -25.08
C ASP A 60 7.52 -1.69 -23.69
N VAL A 61 8.12 -1.10 -22.65
CA VAL A 61 7.65 -1.27 -21.26
C VAL A 61 6.26 -0.69 -21.10
N HIS A 62 6.00 0.50 -21.64
CA HIS A 62 4.67 1.12 -21.57
C HIS A 62 3.62 0.24 -22.23
N ALA A 63 3.83 -0.17 -23.49
CA ALA A 63 2.94 -1.05 -24.23
C ALA A 63 2.67 -2.37 -23.49
N SER A 64 3.72 -3.02 -22.97
CA SER A 64 3.56 -4.27 -22.20
C SER A 64 2.82 -4.11 -20.87
N SER A 65 2.80 -2.89 -20.32
CA SER A 65 2.11 -2.56 -19.08
C SER A 65 0.68 -2.06 -19.27
N MET A 66 0.26 -1.83 -20.52
CA MET A 66 -1.10 -1.38 -20.81
C MET A 66 -2.12 -2.47 -20.51
N ILE A 67 -3.20 -2.06 -19.87
CA ILE A 67 -4.34 -2.93 -19.62
C ILE A 67 -5.25 -2.84 -20.85
N HIS A 68 -5.47 -3.97 -21.50
CA HIS A 68 -6.41 -4.07 -22.60
C HIS A 68 -7.79 -3.54 -22.20
N GLY A 69 -8.40 -2.71 -23.03
CA GLY A 69 -9.67 -2.05 -22.71
C GLY A 69 -9.54 -0.75 -21.90
N VAL A 70 -8.32 -0.31 -21.55
CA VAL A 70 -8.09 0.96 -20.84
C VAL A 70 -7.38 1.96 -21.76
N ALA A 71 -8.00 3.12 -21.99
CA ALA A 71 -7.41 4.22 -22.74
C ALA A 71 -6.29 4.92 -21.93
N ALA A 72 -5.14 4.26 -21.81
CA ALA A 72 -3.95 4.81 -21.18
C ALA A 72 -3.23 5.76 -22.15
N MET A 73 -2.86 6.95 -21.65
CA MET A 73 -2.06 7.92 -22.41
C MET A 73 -0.57 7.59 -22.26
N VAL A 74 0.20 7.70 -23.34
CA VAL A 74 1.67 7.67 -23.22
C VAL A 74 2.14 9.04 -22.74
N LYS A 75 2.95 9.06 -21.68
CA LYS A 75 3.54 10.28 -21.15
C LYS A 75 5.01 10.34 -21.53
N CYS A 76 5.55 11.52 -21.72
CA CYS A 76 6.99 11.65 -21.94
C CYS A 76 7.75 11.27 -20.67
N PRO A 77 8.84 10.49 -20.78
CA PRO A 77 9.60 10.03 -19.62
C PRO A 77 10.32 11.16 -18.87
N ILE A 78 10.45 12.34 -19.48
CA ILE A 78 11.12 13.51 -18.88
C ILE A 78 10.09 14.56 -18.43
N CYS A 79 9.22 15.02 -19.34
CA CYS A 79 8.27 16.11 -19.07
C CYS A 79 6.97 15.63 -18.38
N LEU A 80 6.69 14.31 -18.41
CA LEU A 80 5.43 13.68 -17.96
C LEU A 80 4.13 14.21 -18.64
N VAL A 81 4.26 15.07 -19.64
CA VAL A 81 3.16 15.52 -20.51
C VAL A 81 2.77 14.38 -21.45
N SER A 82 1.50 14.32 -21.81
CA SER A 82 1.01 13.33 -22.80
C SER A 82 1.69 13.58 -24.15
N MET A 83 2.09 12.50 -24.82
CA MET A 83 2.73 12.55 -26.12
C MET A 83 1.71 12.28 -27.21
N ASN A 84 1.88 12.94 -28.36
CA ASN A 84 1.14 12.64 -29.57
C ASN A 84 1.81 11.44 -30.27
N LEU A 85 1.06 10.34 -30.46
CA LEU A 85 1.60 9.10 -31.04
C LEU A 85 2.07 9.27 -32.48
N PHE A 86 1.47 10.18 -33.24
CA PHE A 86 1.91 10.51 -34.60
C PHE A 86 3.34 11.05 -34.62
N ARG A 87 3.68 11.96 -33.69
CA ARG A 87 5.06 12.47 -33.54
C ARG A 87 6.05 11.39 -33.11
N LEU A 88 5.59 10.38 -32.37
CA LEU A 88 6.44 9.27 -31.93
C LEU A 88 6.76 8.30 -33.07
N LEU A 89 5.84 8.10 -34.01
CA LEU A 89 6.08 7.25 -35.19
C LEU A 89 7.30 7.73 -35.98
N GLU A 90 7.49 9.04 -36.12
CA GLU A 90 8.63 9.62 -36.83
C GLU A 90 9.96 9.47 -36.09
N LYS A 91 9.90 9.28 -34.76
CA LYS A 91 11.09 9.22 -33.88
C LYS A 91 11.49 7.80 -33.48
N LEU A 92 10.64 6.80 -33.76
CA LEU A 92 10.86 5.42 -33.34
C LEU A 92 11.27 4.55 -34.54
N PRO A 93 12.29 3.69 -34.38
CA PRO A 93 12.75 2.80 -35.44
C PRO A 93 11.80 1.61 -35.67
N ARG A 94 10.98 1.24 -34.66
CA ARG A 94 10.05 0.10 -34.73
C ARG A 94 8.60 0.57 -34.58
N PRO A 95 7.82 0.66 -35.67
CA PRO A 95 6.44 1.10 -35.60
C PRO A 95 5.52 0.10 -34.88
N SER A 96 5.89 -1.18 -34.80
CA SER A 96 5.08 -2.25 -34.20
C SER A 96 4.65 -1.99 -32.75
N VAL A 97 5.42 -1.21 -32.00
CA VAL A 97 5.11 -0.89 -30.59
C VAL A 97 4.03 0.19 -30.51
N VAL A 98 4.01 1.12 -31.47
CA VAL A 98 2.91 2.08 -31.59
C VAL A 98 1.63 1.38 -32.01
N GLU A 99 1.73 0.38 -32.90
CA GLU A 99 0.58 -0.46 -33.28
C GLU A 99 0.02 -1.21 -32.06
N ALA A 100 0.87 -1.82 -31.23
CA ALA A 100 0.43 -2.49 -30.00
C ALA A 100 -0.28 -1.53 -29.02
N ILE A 101 0.24 -0.29 -28.89
CA ILE A 101 -0.40 0.75 -28.09
C ILE A 101 -1.75 1.15 -28.70
N ARG A 102 -1.81 1.33 -30.02
CA ARG A 102 -3.07 1.64 -30.74
C ARG A 102 -4.10 0.57 -30.47
N ASP A 103 -3.78 -0.70 -30.70
CA ASP A 103 -4.69 -1.82 -30.52
C ASP A 103 -5.19 -1.89 -29.06
N SER A 104 -4.30 -1.69 -28.08
CA SER A 104 -4.71 -1.65 -26.67
C SER A 104 -5.60 -0.46 -26.31
N VAL A 105 -5.41 0.70 -26.94
CA VAL A 105 -6.25 1.88 -26.72
C VAL A 105 -7.61 1.71 -27.40
N GLU A 106 -7.64 1.25 -28.64
CA GLU A 106 -8.88 1.05 -29.40
C GLU A 106 -9.77 0.00 -28.76
N ALA A 107 -9.17 -1.01 -28.11
CA ALA A 107 -9.89 -1.98 -27.29
C ALA A 107 -10.75 -1.35 -26.19
N SER A 108 -10.42 -0.15 -25.69
CA SER A 108 -11.26 0.56 -24.71
C SER A 108 -12.62 0.98 -25.28
N CYS A 109 -12.72 1.03 -26.60
CA CYS A 109 -13.90 1.41 -27.36
C CYS A 109 -14.66 0.18 -27.91
N GLU A 110 -14.25 -1.02 -27.52
CA GLU A 110 -14.90 -2.27 -27.93
C GLU A 110 -16.23 -2.51 -27.22
N ILE A 111 -17.11 -3.21 -27.91
CA ILE A 111 -18.36 -3.74 -27.39
C ILE A 111 -18.60 -5.14 -27.96
N ARG A 112 -19.13 -6.03 -27.12
CA ARG A 112 -19.61 -7.33 -27.55
C ARG A 112 -21.04 -7.19 -28.04
N CYS A 113 -21.33 -7.68 -29.24
CA CYS A 113 -22.68 -7.64 -29.80
C CYS A 113 -23.58 -8.65 -29.07
N PRO A 114 -24.78 -8.25 -28.58
CA PRO A 114 -25.67 -9.18 -27.89
C PRO A 114 -26.36 -10.19 -28.82
N ASN A 115 -26.23 -10.06 -30.15
CA ASN A 115 -26.87 -10.94 -31.12
C ASN A 115 -25.89 -11.97 -31.72
N CYS A 116 -24.75 -11.53 -32.26
CA CYS A 116 -23.76 -12.42 -32.85
C CYS A 116 -22.59 -12.77 -31.92
N ASP A 117 -22.55 -12.20 -30.71
CA ASP A 117 -21.49 -12.39 -29.71
C ASP A 117 -20.08 -11.94 -30.10
N ASP A 118 -19.89 -11.40 -31.30
CA ASP A 118 -18.60 -10.85 -31.75
C ASP A 118 -18.27 -9.52 -31.06
N THR A 119 -16.98 -9.28 -30.84
CA THR A 119 -16.46 -8.02 -30.31
C THR A 119 -16.09 -7.08 -31.45
N TRP A 120 -16.59 -5.85 -31.38
CA TRP A 120 -16.33 -4.81 -32.38
C TRP A 120 -15.88 -3.53 -31.71
N THR A 121 -14.89 -2.85 -32.31
CA THR A 121 -14.59 -1.46 -31.96
C THR A 121 -15.67 -0.55 -32.53
N LEU A 122 -16.19 0.35 -31.70
CA LEU A 122 -17.12 1.40 -32.13
C LEU A 122 -16.38 2.68 -32.58
N LEU A 123 -15.05 2.67 -32.55
CA LEU A 123 -14.26 3.79 -33.01
C LEU A 123 -14.27 3.81 -34.55
N PRO A 124 -14.63 4.94 -35.19
CA PRO A 124 -14.54 5.07 -36.64
C PRO A 124 -13.10 4.84 -37.15
N ARG A 125 -12.96 4.30 -38.36
CA ARG A 125 -11.65 4.15 -39.00
C ARG A 125 -11.03 5.53 -39.25
N VAL A 126 -9.70 5.63 -39.19
CA VAL A 126 -9.02 6.89 -39.55
C VAL A 126 -9.23 7.12 -41.05
N HIS A 127 -9.56 8.34 -41.45
CA HIS A 127 -9.53 8.74 -42.85
C HIS A 127 -8.11 9.14 -43.24
N ASP A 128 -7.73 8.90 -44.50
CA ASP A 128 -6.38 9.25 -45.02
C ASP A 128 -6.02 10.73 -44.80
N ASP A 129 -6.98 11.65 -44.93
CA ASP A 129 -6.82 13.07 -44.59
C ASP A 129 -7.13 13.32 -43.10
N SER A 130 -6.30 12.78 -42.23
CA SER A 130 -6.31 13.12 -40.81
C SER A 130 -5.74 14.51 -40.56
N ILE A 131 -6.17 15.19 -39.49
CA ILE A 131 -5.71 16.55 -39.15
C ILE A 131 -4.19 16.57 -38.96
N GLU A 132 -3.63 15.54 -38.31
CA GLU A 132 -2.20 15.43 -38.10
C GLU A 132 -1.43 15.29 -39.42
N ALA A 133 -1.95 14.52 -40.39
CA ALA A 133 -1.38 14.42 -41.73
C ALA A 133 -1.50 15.75 -42.49
N LEU A 134 -2.68 16.38 -42.44
CA LEU A 134 -2.94 17.67 -43.08
C LEU A 134 -2.03 18.78 -42.55
N VAL A 135 -1.85 18.88 -41.23
CA VAL A 135 -0.98 19.90 -40.60
C VAL A 135 0.50 19.68 -40.94
N ARG A 136 0.90 18.43 -41.18
CA ARG A 136 2.27 18.12 -41.60
C ARG A 136 2.51 18.48 -43.07
N ASP A 137 1.57 18.13 -43.95
CA ASP A 137 1.75 18.23 -45.39
C ASP A 137 1.41 19.62 -45.94
N VAL A 138 0.51 20.35 -45.28
CA VAL A 138 0.06 21.68 -45.70
C VAL A 138 0.77 22.75 -44.85
N PRO A 139 1.57 23.64 -45.47
CA PRO A 139 2.14 24.78 -44.76
C PRO A 139 1.03 25.63 -44.13
N VAL A 140 1.22 26.07 -42.88
CA VAL A 140 0.26 26.88 -42.10
C VAL A 140 -0.24 28.12 -42.85
N SER A 141 0.52 28.59 -43.84
CA SER A 141 0.19 29.71 -44.71
C SER A 141 -0.93 29.46 -45.73
N ASN A 142 -1.46 28.22 -45.88
CA ASN A 142 -2.49 27.90 -46.88
C ASN A 142 -3.75 27.26 -46.28
N GLU A 143 -4.43 28.03 -45.44
CA GLU A 143 -5.70 27.66 -44.77
C GLU A 143 -6.78 27.18 -45.77
N ASN A 144 -6.82 27.75 -46.97
CA ASN A 144 -7.78 27.37 -48.02
C ASN A 144 -7.62 25.91 -48.49
N GLN A 145 -6.40 25.39 -48.60
CA GLN A 145 -6.16 23.99 -48.98
C GLN A 145 -6.54 23.02 -47.86
N PHE A 146 -6.37 23.46 -46.60
CA PHE A 146 -6.80 22.70 -45.45
C PHE A 146 -8.34 22.56 -45.42
N HIS A 147 -9.05 23.67 -45.61
CA HIS A 147 -10.53 23.67 -45.67
C HIS A 147 -11.08 22.82 -46.81
N ALA A 148 -10.43 22.81 -47.98
CA ALA A 148 -10.89 22.02 -49.12
C ALA A 148 -10.88 20.49 -48.88
N ARG A 149 -10.04 20.00 -47.95
CA ARG A 149 -9.93 18.56 -47.62
C ARG A 149 -10.78 18.14 -46.43
N VAL A 150 -11.36 19.11 -45.71
CA VAL A 150 -12.24 18.87 -44.56
C VAL A 150 -13.68 19.11 -45.00
N PRO A 151 -14.63 18.21 -44.71
CA PRO A 151 -16.04 18.44 -45.03
C PRO A 151 -16.56 19.76 -44.44
N ASP A 152 -17.37 20.50 -45.19
CA ASP A 152 -17.90 21.82 -44.79
C ASP A 152 -18.58 21.80 -43.41
N ALA A 153 -19.26 20.71 -43.09
CA ALA A 153 -19.91 20.49 -41.79
C ALA A 153 -18.93 20.56 -40.59
N LEU A 154 -17.63 20.33 -40.84
CA LEU A 154 -16.59 20.32 -39.81
C LEU A 154 -15.77 21.61 -39.76
N HIS A 155 -15.84 22.49 -40.75
CA HIS A 155 -14.97 23.68 -40.85
C HIS A 155 -14.97 24.52 -39.57
N ARG A 156 -16.14 24.71 -38.95
CA ARG A 156 -16.28 25.46 -37.69
C ARG A 156 -15.56 24.83 -36.49
N PHE A 157 -15.28 23.54 -36.52
CA PHE A 157 -14.65 22.80 -35.42
C PHE A 157 -13.15 22.58 -35.64
N VAL A 158 -12.64 22.89 -36.84
CA VAL A 158 -11.23 22.71 -37.20
C VAL A 158 -10.28 23.35 -36.19
N PRO A 159 -10.45 24.63 -35.76
CA PRO A 159 -9.52 25.23 -34.81
C PRO A 159 -9.48 24.49 -33.47
N GLY A 160 -10.64 24.18 -32.89
CA GLY A 160 -10.75 23.40 -31.66
C GLY A 160 -10.17 21.99 -31.80
N LEU A 161 -10.36 21.36 -32.96
CA LEU A 161 -9.84 20.04 -33.28
C LEU A 161 -8.31 20.03 -33.39
N VAL A 162 -7.71 21.06 -34.00
CA VAL A 162 -6.24 21.21 -34.07
C VAL A 162 -5.66 21.37 -32.65
N HIS A 163 -6.24 22.24 -31.82
CA HIS A 163 -5.81 22.39 -30.41
C HIS A 163 -6.03 21.09 -29.61
N TYR A 164 -7.08 20.35 -29.93
CA TYR A 164 -7.34 19.04 -29.36
C TYR A 164 -6.26 18.02 -29.77
N CYS A 165 -5.92 17.87 -31.05
CA CYS A 165 -4.87 16.94 -31.49
C CYS A 165 -3.47 17.35 -31.01
N ALA A 166 -3.24 18.65 -30.78
CA ALA A 166 -2.00 19.18 -30.19
C ALA A 166 -1.91 19.02 -28.66
N HIS A 167 -2.86 18.33 -28.01
CA HIS A 167 -2.96 18.19 -26.55
C HIS A 167 -3.10 19.50 -25.76
N GLN A 168 -3.50 20.60 -26.41
CA GLN A 168 -3.72 21.91 -25.78
C GLN A 168 -5.14 22.05 -25.23
N LEU A 169 -6.09 21.33 -25.83
CA LEU A 169 -7.48 21.28 -25.38
C LEU A 169 -7.79 19.92 -24.73
N SER A 170 -8.65 19.87 -23.72
CA SER A 170 -9.08 18.59 -23.12
C SER A 170 -10.28 17.99 -23.86
N ALA A 171 -10.50 16.67 -23.77
CA ALA A 171 -11.69 16.04 -24.36
C ALA A 171 -13.01 16.63 -23.82
N PRO A 172 -13.14 16.90 -22.51
CA PRO A 172 -14.29 17.63 -21.99
C PRO A 172 -14.51 18.99 -22.62
N ALA A 173 -13.46 19.80 -22.73
CA ALA A 173 -13.56 21.16 -23.27
C ALA A 173 -13.94 21.16 -24.75
N PHE A 174 -13.28 20.32 -25.56
CA PHE A 174 -13.59 20.20 -26.98
C PHE A 174 -15.01 19.64 -27.21
N PHE A 175 -15.42 18.62 -26.46
CA PHE A 175 -16.78 18.10 -26.56
C PHE A 175 -17.82 19.14 -26.20
N SER A 176 -17.59 19.96 -25.16
CA SER A 176 -18.50 21.05 -24.79
C SER A 176 -18.64 22.10 -25.88
N GLU A 177 -17.59 22.38 -26.64
CA GLU A 177 -17.64 23.27 -27.80
C GLU A 177 -18.54 22.70 -28.92
N VAL A 178 -18.42 21.40 -29.20
CA VAL A 178 -19.28 20.69 -30.17
C VAL A 178 -20.73 20.63 -29.69
N GLU A 179 -20.96 20.30 -28.42
CA GLU A 179 -22.28 20.19 -27.79
C GLU A 179 -23.01 21.54 -27.70
N ALA A 180 -22.29 22.64 -27.46
CA ALA A 180 -22.86 23.98 -27.38
C ALA A 180 -23.30 24.53 -28.76
N THR A 181 -23.00 23.82 -29.85
CA THR A 181 -23.33 24.27 -31.19
C THR A 181 -24.80 24.01 -31.54
N PRO A 182 -25.63 25.07 -31.76
CA PRO A 182 -27.03 24.89 -32.09
C PRO A 182 -27.20 24.25 -33.48
N GLY A 183 -28.19 23.36 -33.60
CA GLY A 183 -28.57 22.73 -34.87
C GLY A 183 -27.69 21.57 -35.33
N VAL A 184 -26.64 21.23 -34.58
CA VAL A 184 -25.75 20.11 -34.90
C VAL A 184 -26.18 18.83 -34.21
N SER A 185 -26.35 17.75 -34.97
CA SER A 185 -26.54 16.41 -34.42
C SER A 185 -25.19 15.80 -34.02
N LEU A 186 -25.02 15.51 -32.73
CA LEU A 186 -23.81 14.89 -32.18
C LEU A 186 -23.52 13.52 -32.82
N ASP A 187 -24.56 12.73 -33.10
CA ASP A 187 -24.42 11.40 -33.72
C ASP A 187 -24.00 11.46 -35.20
N VAL A 188 -24.04 12.65 -35.83
CA VAL A 188 -23.52 12.86 -37.19
C VAL A 188 -22.13 13.49 -37.14
N VAL A 189 -21.94 14.54 -36.36
CA VAL A 189 -20.69 15.32 -36.37
C VAL A 189 -19.54 14.63 -35.63
N LEU A 190 -19.80 13.96 -34.50
CA LEU A 190 -18.70 13.34 -33.75
C LEU A 190 -18.04 12.17 -34.47
N PRO A 191 -18.76 11.26 -35.16
CA PRO A 191 -18.11 10.25 -36.00
C PRO A 191 -17.18 10.87 -37.04
N LEU A 192 -17.66 11.91 -37.76
CA LEU A 192 -16.87 12.62 -38.76
C LEU A 192 -15.63 13.30 -38.14
N LEU A 193 -15.74 13.88 -36.95
CA LEU A 193 -14.58 14.44 -36.23
C LEU A 193 -13.59 13.34 -35.81
N LEU A 194 -14.09 12.21 -35.32
CA LEU A 194 -13.26 11.09 -34.88
C LEU A 194 -12.47 10.46 -36.04
N GLU A 195 -13.06 10.36 -37.24
CA GLU A 195 -12.37 9.90 -38.46
C GLU A 195 -11.17 10.79 -38.82
N ARG A 196 -11.19 12.06 -38.43
CA ARG A 196 -10.13 13.05 -38.73
C ARG A 196 -9.03 13.09 -37.68
N ILE A 197 -9.14 12.36 -36.57
CA ILE A 197 -8.10 12.30 -35.53
C ILE A 197 -7.24 11.07 -35.79
N PHE A 198 -5.97 11.26 -36.13
CA PHE A 198 -5.03 10.16 -36.30
C PHE A 198 -4.66 9.54 -34.95
N ASP A 199 -4.36 10.36 -33.93
CA ASP A 199 -3.89 9.86 -32.65
C ASP A 199 -4.98 9.00 -31.96
N PRO A 200 -4.77 7.68 -31.80
CA PRO A 200 -5.79 6.78 -31.27
C PRO A 200 -6.11 7.08 -29.80
N GLN A 201 -5.16 7.63 -29.02
CA GLN A 201 -5.40 8.01 -27.62
C GLN A 201 -6.35 9.19 -27.53
N ARG A 202 -6.17 10.19 -28.40
CA ARG A 202 -7.08 11.34 -28.50
C ARG A 202 -8.45 10.88 -29.01
N ARG A 203 -8.47 10.15 -30.11
CA ARG A 203 -9.71 9.64 -30.70
C ARG A 203 -10.54 8.82 -29.71
N ALA A 204 -9.93 7.80 -29.09
CA ALA A 204 -10.61 6.98 -28.08
C ALA A 204 -11.08 7.82 -26.89
N ARG A 205 -10.30 8.79 -26.42
CA ARG A 205 -10.68 9.61 -25.27
C ARG A 205 -11.86 10.54 -25.55
N LEU A 206 -11.93 11.14 -26.74
CA LEU A 206 -13.09 11.92 -27.17
C LEU A 206 -14.33 11.03 -27.28
N PHE A 207 -14.18 9.86 -27.91
CA PHE A 207 -15.27 8.88 -28.04
C PHE A 207 -15.79 8.39 -26.68
N LEU A 208 -14.90 8.02 -25.76
CA LEU A 208 -15.27 7.57 -24.43
C LEU A 208 -16.00 8.66 -23.64
N TYR A 209 -15.55 9.91 -23.73
CA TYR A 209 -16.22 11.03 -23.07
C TYR A 209 -17.61 11.27 -23.65
N TRP A 210 -17.74 11.21 -24.98
CA TRP A 210 -19.03 11.28 -25.67
C TRP A 210 -19.99 10.18 -25.21
N ARG A 211 -19.55 8.92 -25.26
CA ARG A 211 -20.38 7.77 -24.87
C ARG A 211 -20.65 7.72 -23.36
N GLN A 212 -19.89 8.41 -22.53
CA GLN A 212 -20.21 8.57 -21.12
C GLN A 212 -21.45 9.46 -20.90
N ARG A 213 -21.63 10.49 -21.74
CA ARG A 213 -22.80 11.40 -21.73
C ARG A 213 -23.98 10.86 -22.53
N HIS A 214 -23.70 10.28 -23.69
CA HIS A 214 -24.69 9.71 -24.60
C HIS A 214 -24.40 8.21 -24.78
N PRO A 215 -24.78 7.36 -23.81
CA PRO A 215 -24.35 5.98 -23.79
C PRO A 215 -25.07 5.07 -24.78
N PHE A 216 -26.25 5.47 -25.26
CA PHE A 216 -27.04 4.66 -26.17
C PHE A 216 -26.48 4.74 -27.59
N THR A 217 -26.16 3.57 -28.14
CA THR A 217 -25.62 3.41 -29.49
C THR A 217 -26.07 2.07 -30.06
N ASN A 218 -25.64 1.76 -31.28
CA ASN A 218 -25.91 0.49 -31.94
C ASN A 218 -24.59 -0.21 -32.26
N THR A 219 -24.59 -1.54 -32.24
CA THR A 219 -23.43 -2.32 -32.69
C THR A 219 -23.19 -2.12 -34.19
N SER A 220 -21.95 -2.09 -34.65
CA SER A 220 -21.62 -1.93 -36.07
C SER A 220 -22.01 -3.13 -36.95
N CYS A 221 -22.03 -4.35 -36.40
CA CYS A 221 -22.35 -5.57 -37.14
C CYS A 221 -23.85 -5.78 -37.38
N CYS A 222 -24.63 -5.94 -36.30
CA CYS A 222 -26.05 -6.31 -36.37
C CYS A 222 -27.01 -5.14 -36.08
N HIS A 223 -26.49 -3.91 -35.96
CA HIS A 223 -27.24 -2.71 -35.56
C HIS A 223 -28.08 -2.86 -34.28
N GLN A 224 -27.67 -3.73 -33.37
CA GLN A 224 -28.39 -3.98 -32.13
C GLN A 224 -28.23 -2.81 -31.16
N PRO A 225 -29.33 -2.35 -30.53
CA PRO A 225 -29.27 -1.29 -29.54
C PRO A 225 -28.50 -1.77 -28.31
N ILE A 226 -27.60 -0.95 -27.81
CA ILE A 226 -26.73 -1.24 -26.67
C ILE A 226 -26.52 0.02 -25.85
N CYS A 227 -26.25 -0.15 -24.55
CA CYS A 227 -25.75 0.92 -23.70
C CYS A 227 -24.24 0.77 -23.55
N PHE A 228 -23.45 1.67 -24.16
CA PHE A 228 -21.99 1.62 -24.10
C PHE A 228 -21.43 1.71 -22.67
N ARG A 229 -22.12 2.44 -21.79
CA ARG A 229 -21.63 2.69 -20.42
C ARG A 229 -21.75 1.45 -19.52
N CYS A 230 -22.86 0.72 -19.58
CA CYS A 230 -23.04 -0.51 -18.79
C CYS A 230 -22.86 -1.80 -19.62
N LYS A 231 -22.59 -1.67 -20.92
CA LYS A 231 -22.38 -2.77 -21.88
C LYS A 231 -23.55 -3.76 -21.94
N THR A 232 -24.77 -3.31 -21.62
CA THR A 232 -25.99 -4.15 -21.66
C THR A 232 -26.70 -4.02 -23.01
N ALA A 233 -27.42 -5.08 -23.39
CA ALA A 233 -28.31 -5.09 -24.55
C ALA A 233 -29.51 -4.14 -24.32
N GLY A 234 -29.90 -3.42 -25.37
CA GLY A 234 -31.01 -2.48 -25.37
C GLY A 234 -30.66 -1.07 -24.86
N HIS A 235 -31.58 -0.12 -25.11
CA HIS A 235 -31.54 1.22 -24.53
C HIS A 235 -32.50 1.27 -23.34
N HIS A 236 -31.95 1.27 -22.12
CA HIS A 236 -32.76 1.32 -20.90
C HIS A 236 -33.30 2.74 -20.63
N LYS A 237 -34.41 3.10 -21.29
CA LYS A 237 -35.05 4.41 -21.16
C LYS A 237 -35.58 4.62 -19.73
N GLY A 238 -35.26 5.76 -19.13
CA GLY A 238 -35.77 6.16 -17.81
C GLY A 238 -35.11 5.48 -16.60
N VAL A 239 -34.18 4.55 -16.82
CA VAL A 239 -33.40 3.90 -15.75
C VAL A 239 -31.94 4.28 -15.89
N SER A 240 -31.30 4.72 -14.81
CA SER A 240 -29.88 5.06 -14.84
C SER A 240 -29.02 3.81 -15.09
N CYS A 241 -27.84 3.97 -15.69
CA CYS A 241 -26.90 2.85 -15.83
C CYS A 241 -26.57 2.20 -14.47
N THR A 242 -26.57 2.97 -13.38
CA THR A 242 -26.34 2.48 -12.02
C THR A 242 -27.48 1.65 -11.47
N GLU A 243 -28.73 2.03 -11.73
CA GLU A 243 -29.91 1.23 -11.34
C GLU A 243 -30.01 -0.03 -12.20
N ASN A 244 -29.77 0.09 -13.51
CA ASN A 244 -29.69 -1.06 -14.40
C ASN A 244 -28.52 -2.00 -14.03
N ALA A 245 -27.42 -1.43 -13.55
CA ALA A 245 -26.29 -2.21 -13.04
C ALA A 245 -26.58 -2.87 -11.68
N ALA A 246 -27.45 -2.29 -10.85
CA ALA A 246 -27.88 -2.88 -9.59
C ALA A 246 -28.86 -4.04 -9.80
N THR A 247 -29.63 -3.99 -10.89
CA THR A 247 -30.47 -5.11 -11.34
C THR A 247 -29.67 -6.15 -12.11
N SER A 248 -28.60 -5.76 -12.84
CA SER A 248 -27.68 -6.71 -13.47
C SER A 248 -26.70 -7.30 -12.44
N VAL A 249 -26.85 -8.57 -12.13
CA VAL A 249 -26.38 -9.26 -10.93
C VAL A 249 -24.84 -9.46 -10.86
N ASP A 250 -24.07 -9.05 -11.86
CA ASP A 250 -22.76 -9.62 -12.14
C ASP A 250 -21.59 -8.63 -12.10
N MET A 251 -21.34 -8.02 -10.94
CA MET A 251 -20.07 -7.32 -10.66
C MET A 251 -19.39 -7.84 -9.40
N ALA A 252 -18.10 -8.11 -9.51
CA ALA A 252 -17.25 -8.53 -8.40
C ALA A 252 -15.99 -7.66 -8.31
N GLN A 253 -15.40 -7.58 -7.13
CA GLN A 253 -14.10 -6.94 -6.95
C GLN A 253 -13.03 -8.00 -6.68
N CYS A 254 -11.88 -7.94 -7.36
CA CYS A 254 -10.77 -8.83 -7.07
C CYS A 254 -10.28 -8.62 -5.63
N PRO A 255 -10.12 -9.68 -4.80
CA PRO A 255 -9.73 -9.52 -3.40
C PRO A 255 -8.26 -9.11 -3.22
N ASN A 256 -7.43 -9.21 -4.27
CA ASN A 256 -6.01 -8.86 -4.22
C ASN A 256 -5.74 -7.44 -4.72
N CYS A 257 -6.09 -7.14 -5.98
CA CYS A 257 -5.80 -5.85 -6.60
C CYS A 257 -6.99 -4.89 -6.63
N TYR A 258 -8.15 -5.29 -6.10
CA TYR A 258 -9.36 -4.46 -5.99
C TYR A 258 -9.93 -3.95 -7.33
N LEU A 259 -9.55 -4.57 -8.45
CA LEU A 259 -10.11 -4.30 -9.77
C LEU A 259 -11.57 -4.76 -9.82
N PHE A 260 -12.47 -3.89 -10.27
CA PHE A 260 -13.86 -4.25 -10.56
C PHE A 260 -13.92 -5.03 -11.85
N LEU A 261 -14.55 -6.20 -11.79
CA LEU A 261 -14.78 -7.06 -12.92
C LEU A 261 -16.30 -7.16 -13.14
N VAL A 262 -16.70 -7.33 -14.40
CA VAL A 262 -18.04 -7.73 -14.83
C VAL A 262 -17.91 -9.12 -15.44
N LYS A 263 -18.75 -10.07 -15.04
CA LYS A 263 -18.73 -11.40 -15.64
C LYS A 263 -19.69 -11.38 -16.82
N GLY A 264 -19.17 -11.74 -18.00
CA GLY A 264 -20.00 -11.96 -19.17
C GLY A 264 -20.80 -13.24 -19.01
N ASP A 265 -20.12 -14.39 -19.15
CA ASP A 265 -20.74 -15.72 -18.99
C ASP A 265 -19.69 -16.77 -18.57
N GLY A 266 -20.10 -17.93 -18.02
CA GLY A 266 -19.21 -19.07 -17.78
C GLY A 266 -18.90 -19.44 -16.31
N CYS A 267 -17.73 -20.04 -16.07
CA CYS A 267 -17.32 -20.60 -14.76
C CYS A 267 -17.23 -19.52 -13.66
N ASP A 268 -17.52 -19.88 -12.41
CA ASP A 268 -17.31 -18.99 -11.25
C ASP A 268 -15.85 -18.93 -10.80
N ALA A 269 -14.97 -19.80 -11.28
CA ALA A 269 -13.54 -19.69 -11.03
C ALA A 269 -12.92 -18.64 -11.97
N MET A 270 -12.57 -17.49 -11.41
CA MET A 270 -12.04 -16.35 -12.16
C MET A 270 -10.56 -16.14 -11.85
N GLN A 271 -9.78 -15.78 -12.85
CA GLN A 271 -8.41 -15.32 -12.67
C GLN A 271 -8.32 -13.83 -12.99
N CYS A 272 -7.90 -13.03 -12.01
CA CYS A 272 -7.71 -11.60 -12.20
C CYS A 272 -6.45 -11.31 -13.03
N PHE A 273 -6.39 -10.13 -13.66
CA PHE A 273 -5.17 -9.61 -14.30
C PHE A 273 -3.94 -9.59 -13.38
N CYS A 274 -4.14 -9.39 -12.07
CA CYS A 274 -3.03 -9.48 -11.10
C CYS A 274 -2.53 -10.91 -10.84
N GLY A 275 -3.06 -11.92 -11.54
CA GLY A 275 -2.73 -13.33 -11.40
C GLY A 275 -3.52 -14.07 -10.33
N ASN A 276 -4.26 -13.35 -9.45
CA ASN A 276 -5.00 -13.97 -8.35
C ASN A 276 -6.27 -14.67 -8.82
N GLY A 277 -6.40 -15.96 -8.51
CA GLY A 277 -7.63 -16.74 -8.68
C GLY A 277 -8.63 -16.48 -7.56
N PHE A 278 -9.92 -16.38 -7.88
CA PHE A 278 -10.99 -16.25 -6.89
C PHE A 278 -12.33 -16.78 -7.41
N ASN A 279 -13.26 -17.08 -6.50
CA ASN A 279 -14.62 -17.44 -6.87
C ASN A 279 -15.48 -16.18 -7.06
N TRP A 280 -16.15 -16.09 -8.22
CA TRP A 280 -16.98 -14.97 -8.61
C TRP A 280 -18.11 -14.67 -7.63
N ARG A 281 -18.93 -15.69 -7.31
CA ARG A 281 -20.12 -15.53 -6.45
C ARG A 281 -19.72 -15.00 -5.08
N ASP A 282 -18.63 -15.51 -4.52
CA ASP A 282 -18.12 -15.05 -3.22
C ASP A 282 -17.77 -13.56 -3.26
N GLN A 283 -17.14 -13.09 -4.33
CA GLN A 283 -16.74 -11.69 -4.46
C GLN A 283 -17.90 -10.76 -4.85
N VAL A 284 -18.89 -11.22 -5.61
CA VAL A 284 -20.15 -10.49 -5.82
C VAL A 284 -20.85 -10.29 -4.48
N LEU A 285 -20.97 -11.34 -3.67
CA LEU A 285 -21.59 -11.25 -2.35
C LEU A 285 -20.80 -10.33 -1.42
N ALA A 286 -19.47 -10.46 -1.38
CA ALA A 286 -18.60 -9.58 -0.59
C ALA A 286 -18.76 -8.11 -0.99
N LEU A 287 -18.81 -7.82 -2.29
CA LEU A 287 -19.01 -6.47 -2.80
C LEU A 287 -20.39 -5.92 -2.42
N ARG A 288 -21.46 -6.73 -2.53
CA ARG A 288 -22.81 -6.32 -2.10
C ARG A 288 -22.88 -6.02 -0.61
N VAL A 289 -22.27 -6.87 0.22
CA VAL A 289 -22.17 -6.64 1.66
C VAL A 289 -21.42 -5.34 1.93
N GLN A 290 -20.29 -5.11 1.26
CA GLN A 290 -19.53 -3.88 1.38
C GLN A 290 -20.36 -2.65 0.97
N GLN A 291 -21.07 -2.69 -0.16
CA GLN A 291 -21.95 -1.62 -0.61
C GLN A 291 -23.09 -1.35 0.38
N ALA A 292 -23.71 -2.40 0.93
CA ALA A 292 -24.75 -2.28 1.94
C ALA A 292 -24.21 -1.66 3.25
N LEU A 293 -23.00 -2.04 3.67
CA LEU A 293 -22.33 -1.47 4.84
C LEU A 293 -21.88 -0.02 4.62
N CYS A 294 -21.54 0.34 3.38
CA CYS A 294 -21.14 1.69 2.97
C CYS A 294 -22.31 2.57 2.52
N ALA A 295 -23.55 2.08 2.55
CA ALA A 295 -24.71 2.89 2.20
C ALA A 295 -24.80 4.13 3.13
N PRO A 296 -25.36 5.25 2.67
CA PRO A 296 -25.38 6.49 3.45
C PRO A 296 -26.05 6.32 4.83
N LYS A 297 -27.10 5.51 4.88
CA LYS A 297 -27.85 5.20 6.11
C LYS A 297 -27.01 4.42 7.13
N THR A 298 -26.23 3.43 6.68
CA THR A 298 -25.32 2.64 7.52
C THR A 298 -24.05 3.41 7.91
N THR A 299 -23.56 4.29 7.04
CA THR A 299 -22.41 5.16 7.31
C THR A 299 -22.69 6.13 8.46
N ALA A 300 -23.90 6.69 8.55
CA ALA A 300 -24.31 7.54 9.67
C ALA A 300 -24.27 6.78 11.01
N SER A 301 -24.81 5.56 11.05
CA SER A 301 -24.76 4.70 12.24
C SER A 301 -23.34 4.31 12.63
N PHE A 302 -22.48 3.98 11.66
CA PHE A 302 -21.07 3.66 11.92
C PHE A 302 -20.28 4.86 12.45
N ARG A 303 -20.54 6.07 11.95
CA ARG A 303 -19.93 7.30 12.49
C ARG A 303 -20.28 7.49 13.96
N LEU A 304 -21.54 7.30 14.34
CA LEU A 304 -21.96 7.40 15.74
C LEU A 304 -21.24 6.39 16.64
N VAL A 305 -21.07 5.14 16.17
CA VAL A 305 -20.33 4.10 16.91
C VAL A 305 -18.85 4.45 17.03
N ILE A 306 -18.20 4.90 15.94
CA ILE A 306 -16.80 5.32 15.96
C ILE A 306 -16.59 6.50 16.92
N ASP A 307 -17.48 7.50 16.90
CA ASP A 307 -17.40 8.66 17.78
C ASP A 307 -17.63 8.29 19.25
N PHE A 308 -18.52 7.33 19.53
CA PHE A 308 -18.67 6.76 20.85
C PHE A 308 -17.38 6.07 21.32
N LEU A 309 -16.79 5.21 20.49
CA LEU A 309 -15.54 4.50 20.82
C LEU A 309 -14.37 5.47 21.02
N ARG A 310 -14.24 6.50 20.18
CA ARG A 310 -13.23 7.57 20.35
C ARG A 310 -13.40 8.28 21.69
N ARG A 311 -14.63 8.65 22.05
CA ARG A 311 -14.93 9.26 23.36
C ARG A 311 -14.54 8.35 24.52
N GLN A 312 -14.79 7.05 24.42
CA GLN A 312 -14.38 6.09 25.45
C GLN A 312 -12.86 5.97 25.60
N VAL A 313 -12.14 5.88 24.48
CA VAL A 313 -10.66 5.83 24.49
C VAL A 313 -10.06 7.12 25.05
N GLN A 314 -10.60 8.28 24.67
CA GLN A 314 -10.14 9.58 25.16
C GLN A 314 -10.38 9.72 26.67
N ARG A 315 -11.57 9.33 27.17
CA ARG A 315 -11.86 9.30 28.61
C ARG A 315 -10.88 8.41 29.37
N ARG A 316 -10.57 7.23 28.84
CA ARG A 316 -9.62 6.30 29.47
C ARG A 316 -8.21 6.87 29.48
N ARG A 317 -7.72 7.44 28.37
CA ARG A 317 -6.40 8.09 28.31
C ARG A 317 -6.31 9.30 29.23
N PHE A 318 -7.34 10.14 29.27
CA PHE A 318 -7.37 11.28 30.19
C PHE A 318 -7.33 10.83 31.66
N SER A 319 -8.10 9.80 32.02
CA SER A 319 -8.09 9.24 33.37
C SER A 319 -6.76 8.57 33.75
N VAL A 320 -6.09 7.89 32.82
CA VAL A 320 -4.85 7.16 33.11
C VAL A 320 -3.64 8.10 33.07
N ASP A 321 -3.56 8.96 32.07
CA ASP A 321 -2.36 9.75 31.82
C ASP A 321 -2.43 11.10 32.55
N VAL A 322 -3.56 11.81 32.48
CA VAL A 322 -3.66 13.18 33.01
C VAL A 322 -3.94 13.17 34.51
N VAL A 323 -4.93 12.38 34.95
CA VAL A 323 -5.31 12.33 36.39
C VAL A 323 -4.20 11.71 37.25
N ALA A 324 -3.45 10.73 36.73
CA ALA A 324 -2.34 10.14 37.49
C ALA A 324 -1.13 11.08 37.63
N ILE A 325 -0.90 11.99 36.67
CA ILE A 325 0.24 12.92 36.68
C ILE A 325 -0.07 14.18 37.50
N LEU A 326 -1.34 14.57 37.59
CA LEU A 326 -1.78 15.80 38.27
C LEU A 326 -1.22 15.93 39.70
N PRO A 327 -1.28 14.91 40.58
CA PRO A 327 -0.73 15.01 41.94
C PRO A 327 0.77 15.30 41.96
N GLY A 328 1.55 14.69 41.06
CA GLY A 328 2.99 14.93 40.95
C GLY A 328 3.31 16.35 40.47
N TYR A 329 2.54 16.87 39.51
CA TYR A 329 2.68 18.23 39.03
C TYR A 329 2.33 19.27 40.12
N VAL A 330 1.21 19.08 40.82
CA VAL A 330 0.78 19.95 41.94
C VAL A 330 1.81 19.93 43.07
N LEU A 331 2.33 18.75 43.43
CA LEU A 331 3.37 18.62 44.44
C LEU A 331 4.65 19.35 44.02
N THR A 332 5.08 19.21 42.77
CA THR A 332 6.27 19.89 42.24
C THR A 332 6.10 21.41 42.24
N ALA A 333 4.92 21.90 41.83
CA ALA A 333 4.62 23.33 41.87
C ALA A 333 4.61 23.89 43.31
N ARG A 334 4.03 23.16 44.27
CA ARG A 334 4.08 23.52 45.70
C ARG A 334 5.51 23.53 46.22
N LEU A 335 6.31 22.51 45.90
CA LEU A 335 7.72 22.44 46.29
C LEU A 335 8.53 23.61 45.72
N ARG A 336 8.33 24.00 44.45
CA ARG A 336 8.98 25.18 43.86
C ARG A 336 8.65 26.46 44.61
N ARG A 337 7.38 26.66 44.99
CA ARG A 337 6.97 27.82 45.80
C ARG A 337 7.65 27.82 47.17
N ILE A 338 7.68 26.67 47.85
CA ILE A 338 8.36 26.54 49.14
C ILE A 338 9.86 26.81 48.99
N VAL A 339 10.52 26.31 47.94
CA VAL A 339 11.94 26.57 47.67
C VAL A 339 12.19 28.05 47.41
N ALA A 340 11.35 28.72 46.62
CA ALA A 340 11.45 30.15 46.35
C ALA A 340 11.28 30.99 47.63
N LEU A 341 10.31 30.66 48.48
CA LEU A 341 10.13 31.30 49.79
C LEU A 341 11.34 31.06 50.70
N LEU A 342 11.85 29.83 50.71
CA LEU A 342 13.02 29.49 51.49
C LEU A 342 14.29 30.19 50.98
N GLN A 343 14.35 30.65 49.72
CA GLN A 343 15.47 31.38 49.13
C GLN A 343 15.58 32.85 49.58
N LEU A 344 14.51 33.43 50.17
CA LEU A 344 14.53 34.80 50.68
C LEU A 344 15.57 34.97 51.82
N PRO A 345 16.32 36.09 51.87
CA PRO A 345 17.34 36.33 52.90
C PRO A 345 16.81 36.25 54.33
N ALA A 346 15.59 36.77 54.57
CA ALA A 346 14.91 36.71 55.86
C ALA A 346 14.68 35.26 56.38
N MET A 347 14.71 34.27 55.47
CA MET A 347 14.44 32.87 55.78
C MET A 347 15.72 32.04 56.00
N ASN A 348 16.91 32.66 56.01
CA ASN A 348 18.19 31.95 56.16
C ASN A 348 18.29 31.15 57.48
N ALA A 349 17.80 31.71 58.60
CA ALA A 349 17.79 31.02 59.89
C ALA A 349 16.89 29.77 59.86
N LEU A 350 15.66 29.90 59.33
CA LEU A 350 14.75 28.76 59.16
C LEU A 350 15.33 27.72 58.19
N ARG A 351 15.94 28.17 57.09
CA ARG A 351 16.59 27.29 56.11
C ARG A 351 17.70 26.46 56.76
N HIS A 352 18.54 27.08 57.58
CA HIS A 352 19.61 26.39 58.31
C HIS A 352 19.03 25.38 59.31
N HIS A 353 18.00 25.77 60.07
CA HIS A 353 17.31 24.89 61.01
C HIS A 353 16.66 23.68 60.33
N LEU A 354 15.90 23.90 59.24
CA LEU A 354 15.28 22.83 58.45
C LEU A 354 16.32 21.90 57.83
N ARG A 355 17.44 22.44 57.30
CA ARG A 355 18.53 21.61 56.78
C ARG A 355 19.14 20.72 57.87
N ARG A 356 19.41 21.27 59.06
CA ARG A 356 19.93 20.52 60.20
C ARG A 356 18.94 19.44 60.65
N HIS A 357 17.66 19.77 60.75
CA HIS A 357 16.61 18.82 61.12
C HIS A 357 16.41 17.70 60.08
N VAL A 358 16.36 18.04 58.79
CA VAL A 358 16.24 17.05 57.70
C VAL A 358 17.49 16.15 57.64
N HIS A 359 18.68 16.73 57.81
CA HIS A 359 19.92 15.96 57.86
C HIS A 359 19.92 15.00 59.05
N HIS A 360 19.58 15.47 60.25
CA HIS A 360 19.47 14.66 61.45
C HIS A 360 18.46 13.52 61.26
N ARG A 361 17.26 13.81 60.72
CA ARG A 361 16.22 12.80 60.48
C ARG A 361 16.62 11.79 59.41
N ARG A 362 17.32 12.21 58.35
CA ARG A 362 17.85 11.31 57.31
C ARG A 362 18.97 10.44 57.85
N TYR A 363 19.90 11.00 58.61
CA TYR A 363 20.98 10.27 59.26
C TYR A 363 20.40 9.24 60.24
N HIS A 364 19.45 9.65 61.09
CA HIS A 364 18.79 8.74 62.01
C HIS A 364 18.04 7.61 61.28
N ARG A 365 17.23 7.92 60.25
CA ARG A 365 16.48 6.88 59.52
C ARG A 365 17.36 5.95 58.68
N ARG A 366 18.41 6.46 58.03
CA ARG A 366 19.22 5.68 57.08
C ARG A 366 20.42 5.00 57.69
N VAL A 367 21.00 5.58 58.74
CA VAL A 367 22.25 5.11 59.32
C VAL A 367 22.01 4.52 60.71
N VAL A 368 21.32 5.25 61.59
CA VAL A 368 21.18 4.84 63.00
C VAL A 368 20.11 3.76 63.17
N ALA A 369 18.92 3.94 62.59
CA ALA A 369 17.79 3.01 62.74
C ALA A 369 18.06 1.60 62.18
N PRO A 370 18.74 1.42 61.03
CA PRO A 370 19.01 0.07 60.49
C PRO A 370 20.25 -0.60 61.12
N LEU A 371 21.05 0.13 61.91
CA LEU A 371 22.32 -0.37 62.44
C LEU A 371 22.17 -1.68 63.23
N PRO A 372 21.17 -1.84 64.12
CA PRO A 372 20.99 -3.09 64.87
C PRO A 372 20.69 -4.28 63.94
N GLU A 373 19.86 -4.07 62.91
CA GLU A 373 19.51 -5.12 61.94
C GLU A 373 20.72 -5.52 61.08
N LEU A 374 21.53 -4.54 60.66
CA LEU A 374 22.76 -4.78 59.90
C LEU A 374 23.79 -5.57 60.73
N VAL A 375 23.96 -5.22 62.01
CA VAL A 375 24.85 -5.95 62.93
C VAL A 375 24.35 -7.39 63.17
N ALA A 376 23.04 -7.56 63.34
CA ALA A 376 22.43 -8.90 63.47
C ALA A 376 22.57 -9.73 62.20
N ALA A 377 22.39 -9.12 61.02
CA ALA A 377 22.60 -9.77 59.73
C ALA A 377 24.05 -10.23 59.55
N TRP A 378 25.02 -9.37 59.90
CA TRP A 378 26.44 -9.71 59.85
C TRP A 378 26.79 -10.90 60.77
N ARG A 379 26.28 -10.93 62.02
CA ARG A 379 26.48 -12.07 62.93
C ARG A 379 25.92 -13.37 62.37
N ARG A 380 24.71 -13.33 61.79
CA ARG A 380 24.09 -14.53 61.16
C ARG A 380 24.91 -15.03 59.97
N ASP A 381 25.41 -14.13 59.13
CA ASP A 381 26.23 -14.50 57.98
C ASP A 381 27.57 -15.11 58.41
N HIS A 382 28.17 -14.59 59.49
CA HIS A 382 29.39 -15.15 60.07
C HIS A 382 29.19 -16.59 60.59
N VAL A 383 28.13 -16.84 61.37
CA VAL A 383 27.78 -18.18 61.86
C VAL A 383 27.51 -19.16 60.70
N ARG A 384 26.82 -18.68 59.64
CA ARG A 384 26.53 -19.49 58.45
C ARG A 384 27.80 -19.89 57.68
N LYS A 385 28.78 -18.98 57.59
CA LYS A 385 30.09 -19.25 56.97
C LYS A 385 30.92 -20.24 57.79
N CYS A 386 30.85 -20.16 59.12
CA CYS A 386 31.49 -21.16 59.99
C CYS A 386 30.84 -22.54 59.83
N PHE A 387 29.51 -22.61 59.75
CA PHE A 387 28.78 -23.87 59.56
C PHE A 387 29.04 -24.50 58.18
N SER A 388 29.10 -23.69 57.11
CA SER A 388 29.34 -24.18 55.75
C SER A 388 30.77 -24.68 55.54
N SER A 389 31.76 -24.07 56.20
CA SER A 389 33.16 -24.45 56.05
C SER A 389 33.54 -25.69 56.85
N SER A 390 32.97 -25.90 58.06
CA SER A 390 33.33 -27.04 58.92
C SER A 390 32.35 -28.22 58.82
N VAL A 391 31.04 -27.97 58.88
CA VAL A 391 30.05 -29.07 59.01
C VAL A 391 29.70 -29.66 57.66
N VAL A 392 29.46 -28.81 56.65
CA VAL A 392 29.05 -29.27 55.32
C VAL A 392 30.19 -29.99 54.60
N SER A 393 31.44 -29.55 54.75
CA SER A 393 32.60 -30.23 54.16
C SER A 393 32.79 -31.63 54.75
N THR A 394 32.61 -31.77 56.08
CA THR A 394 32.74 -33.04 56.79
C THR A 394 31.64 -34.03 56.41
N VAL A 395 30.38 -33.58 56.35
CA VAL A 395 29.23 -34.41 55.96
C VAL A 395 29.33 -34.80 54.48
N ALA A 396 29.68 -33.87 53.59
CA ALA A 396 29.85 -34.16 52.17
C ALA A 396 30.97 -35.19 51.94
N SER A 397 32.10 -35.07 52.64
CA SER A 397 33.19 -36.03 52.57
C SER A 397 32.77 -37.43 53.05
N ALA A 398 32.03 -37.52 54.16
CA ALA A 398 31.53 -38.79 54.69
C ALA A 398 30.55 -39.48 53.72
N VAL A 399 29.60 -38.73 53.15
CA VAL A 399 28.63 -39.25 52.17
C VAL A 399 29.32 -39.68 50.87
N LEU A 400 30.28 -38.90 50.38
CA LEU A 400 31.02 -39.23 49.16
C LEU A 400 31.85 -40.50 49.37
N THR A 401 32.50 -40.64 50.53
CA THR A 401 33.29 -41.82 50.89
C THR A 401 32.41 -43.08 50.94
N LYS A 402 31.22 -43.00 51.56
CA LYS A 402 30.26 -44.12 51.64
C LYS A 402 29.68 -44.51 50.27
N LYS A 403 29.40 -43.54 49.41
CA LYS A 403 28.94 -43.80 48.03
C LYS A 403 30.05 -44.41 47.17
N LEU A 404 31.28 -43.90 47.29
CA LEU A 404 32.41 -44.45 46.55
C LEU A 404 32.74 -45.88 46.98
N THR A 405 32.69 -46.21 48.28
CA THR A 405 32.87 -47.59 48.74
C THR A 405 31.76 -48.52 48.23
N SER A 406 30.50 -48.08 48.25
CA SER A 406 29.39 -48.85 47.68
C SER A 406 29.58 -49.11 46.17
N ILE A 407 29.92 -48.07 45.40
CA ILE A 407 30.19 -48.20 43.95
C ILE A 407 31.39 -49.14 43.71
N ARG A 408 32.45 -49.03 44.52
CA ARG A 408 33.65 -49.86 44.39
C ARG A 408 33.34 -51.33 44.67
N ASN A 409 32.49 -51.62 45.66
CA ASN A 409 32.04 -52.98 45.99
C ASN A 409 31.18 -53.55 44.86
N SER A 410 30.23 -52.78 44.31
CA SER A 410 29.40 -53.20 43.17
C SER A 410 30.22 -53.46 41.90
N LEU A 411 31.27 -52.66 41.65
CA LEU A 411 32.17 -52.85 40.50
C LEU A 411 33.16 -54.02 40.69
N ARG A 412 33.44 -54.44 41.93
CA ARG A 412 34.25 -55.63 42.20
C ARG A 412 33.55 -56.92 41.79
N HIS A 413 32.25 -57.03 42.05
CA HIS A 413 31.52 -58.30 41.85
C HIS A 413 30.87 -58.46 40.47
N CYS A 414 30.85 -57.42 39.63
CA CYS A 414 30.23 -57.50 38.31
C CYS A 414 31.15 -56.98 37.19
N PRO A 415 31.80 -57.88 36.41
CA PRO A 415 32.74 -57.48 35.35
C PRO A 415 32.06 -56.69 34.22
N ARG A 416 30.80 -57.00 33.90
CA ARG A 416 30.00 -56.24 32.92
C ARG A 416 29.77 -54.80 33.37
N LEU A 417 29.45 -54.60 34.66
CA LEU A 417 29.26 -53.27 35.23
C LEU A 417 30.57 -52.47 35.25
N ARG A 418 31.70 -53.16 35.53
CA ARG A 418 33.04 -52.57 35.48
C ARG A 418 33.40 -52.05 34.09
N TRP A 419 33.09 -52.81 33.05
CA TRP A 419 33.31 -52.39 31.67
C TRP A 419 32.42 -51.20 31.29
N ALA A 420 31.12 -51.27 31.61
CA ALA A 420 30.18 -50.17 31.35
C ALA A 420 30.59 -48.88 32.08
N PHE A 421 31.01 -49.00 33.35
CA PHE A 421 31.48 -47.88 34.15
C PHE A 421 32.78 -47.27 33.61
N ARG A 422 33.74 -48.08 33.14
CA ARG A 422 34.94 -47.57 32.44
C ARG A 422 34.58 -46.80 31.18
N ARG A 423 33.61 -47.29 30.40
CA ARG A 423 33.14 -46.63 29.17
C ARG A 423 32.43 -45.32 29.48
N LEU A 424 31.62 -45.28 30.53
CA LEU A 424 30.98 -44.07 31.05
C LEU A 424 32.00 -43.07 31.60
N LEU A 425 33.05 -43.52 32.30
CA LEU A 425 34.13 -42.65 32.79
C LEU A 425 34.94 -42.05 31.64
N LEU A 426 35.24 -42.83 30.60
CA LEU A 426 35.86 -42.32 29.37
C LEU A 426 34.96 -41.32 28.65
N GLY A 427 33.66 -41.61 28.58
CA GLY A 427 32.64 -40.70 28.06
C GLY A 427 32.59 -39.39 28.85
N TYR A 428 32.42 -39.48 30.17
CA TYR A 428 32.37 -38.34 31.09
C TYR A 428 33.66 -37.53 31.06
N ARG A 429 34.84 -38.15 31.03
CA ARG A 429 36.12 -37.44 30.87
C ARG A 429 36.17 -36.70 29.53
N ARG A 430 35.71 -37.30 28.43
CA ARG A 430 35.57 -36.59 27.14
C ARG A 430 34.59 -35.43 27.23
N THR A 431 33.41 -35.62 27.82
CA THR A 431 32.37 -34.58 27.91
C THR A 431 32.75 -33.45 28.86
N CYS A 432 33.40 -33.74 29.99
CA CYS A 432 33.90 -32.74 30.93
C CYS A 432 35.12 -32.01 30.41
N PHE A 433 36.05 -32.69 29.70
CA PHE A 433 37.12 -32.02 28.96
C PHE A 433 36.52 -31.03 27.95
N PHE A 434 35.53 -31.46 27.16
CA PHE A 434 34.83 -30.56 26.24
C PHE A 434 34.07 -29.43 26.95
N ARG A 435 33.41 -29.67 28.09
CA ARG A 435 32.68 -28.64 28.84
C ARG A 435 33.61 -27.61 29.50
N MET A 436 34.73 -28.06 30.06
CA MET A 436 35.70 -27.19 30.73
C MET A 436 36.38 -26.24 29.73
N TYR A 437 36.67 -26.72 28.52
CA TYR A 437 37.28 -25.90 27.47
C TYR A 437 36.25 -25.20 26.57
N ARG A 438 34.93 -25.47 26.70
CA ARG A 438 33.90 -24.83 25.86
C ARG A 438 33.84 -23.32 26.06
N SER A 439 33.96 -22.83 27.29
CA SER A 439 33.99 -21.39 27.58
C SER A 439 35.28 -20.75 27.07
N VAL A 440 36.41 -21.44 27.18
CA VAL A 440 37.71 -20.98 26.68
C VAL A 440 37.72 -20.93 25.14
N LEU A 441 37.29 -22.00 24.48
CA LEU A 441 37.21 -22.10 23.02
C LEU A 441 36.18 -21.14 22.41
N ALA A 442 35.08 -20.85 23.11
CA ALA A 442 34.11 -19.82 22.69
C ALA A 442 34.66 -18.39 22.86
N ALA A 443 35.56 -18.17 23.81
CA ALA A 443 36.19 -16.87 24.04
C ALA A 443 37.35 -16.58 23.08
N VAL A 444 38.00 -17.60 22.50
CA VAL A 444 39.14 -17.42 21.59
C VAL A 444 38.81 -16.58 20.35
N PRO A 445 37.73 -16.82 19.58
CA PRO A 445 37.39 -15.99 18.42
C PRO A 445 37.07 -14.54 18.80
N VAL A 446 36.43 -14.33 19.96
CA VAL A 446 36.05 -13.00 20.47
C VAL A 446 37.27 -12.22 20.95
N ALA A 447 38.19 -12.88 21.67
CA ALA A 447 39.44 -12.29 22.11
C ALA A 447 40.38 -12.00 20.92
N VAL A 448 40.44 -12.88 19.91
CA VAL A 448 41.20 -12.64 18.68
C VAL A 448 40.59 -11.49 17.87
N ALA A 449 39.25 -11.42 17.77
CA ALA A 449 38.57 -10.31 17.10
C ALA A 449 38.78 -8.98 17.83
N SER A 450 38.71 -8.98 19.17
CA SER A 450 38.95 -7.79 20.00
C SER A 450 40.40 -7.32 19.91
N LYS A 451 41.38 -8.23 19.97
CA LYS A 451 42.82 -7.90 19.82
C LYS A 451 43.17 -7.47 18.39
N ARG A 452 42.51 -8.02 17.37
CA ARG A 452 42.63 -7.56 15.97
C ARG A 452 42.00 -6.19 15.76
N LEU A 453 40.82 -5.93 16.36
CA LEU A 453 40.16 -4.62 16.32
C LEU A 453 41.02 -3.57 17.03
N GLU A 454 41.62 -3.90 18.17
CA GLU A 454 42.48 -2.97 18.91
C GLU A 454 43.77 -2.64 18.13
N ARG A 455 44.39 -3.63 17.48
CA ARG A 455 45.51 -3.41 16.54
C ARG A 455 45.11 -2.57 15.32
N LEU A 456 43.95 -2.84 14.74
CA LEU A 456 43.38 -2.05 13.64
C LEU A 456 43.13 -0.61 14.05
N THR A 457 42.52 -0.39 15.22
CA THR A 457 42.19 0.96 15.71
C THR A 457 43.44 1.79 16.00
N ARG A 458 44.52 1.16 16.48
CA ARG A 458 45.82 1.83 16.65
C ARG A 458 46.53 2.12 15.33
N ALA A 459 46.27 1.33 14.29
CA ALA A 459 46.84 1.53 12.94
C ALA A 459 46.03 2.52 12.06
N LEU A 460 44.85 2.97 12.53
CA LEU A 460 43.87 3.74 11.76
C LEU A 460 43.96 5.29 11.78
N PRO A 461 45.05 5.99 12.16
CA PRO A 461 45.11 7.45 11.90
C PRO A 461 45.32 7.85 10.43
N HIS A 462 45.70 6.94 9.51
CA HIS A 462 46.23 7.36 8.20
C HIS A 462 45.51 6.85 6.94
N TRP A 463 44.34 6.22 7.02
CA TRP A 463 43.71 5.55 5.86
C TRP A 463 42.25 5.99 5.63
N ARG A 464 42.05 7.26 5.25
CA ARG A 464 40.73 7.84 4.91
C ARG A 464 40.00 7.15 3.73
N PRO A 465 40.64 6.63 2.67
CA PRO A 465 39.91 5.99 1.57
C PRO A 465 39.29 4.64 1.97
N PHE A 466 39.97 3.88 2.84
CA PHE A 466 39.51 2.56 3.29
C PHE A 466 38.34 2.66 4.29
N SER A 467 38.35 3.66 5.17
CA SER A 467 37.25 3.87 6.13
C SER A 467 35.92 4.19 5.43
N VAL A 468 35.96 4.92 4.30
CA VAL A 468 34.79 5.22 3.47
C VAL A 468 34.28 3.96 2.74
N ALA A 469 35.18 3.13 2.20
CA ALA A 469 34.80 1.87 1.56
C ALA A 469 34.25 0.84 2.57
N PHE A 470 34.85 0.75 3.75
CA PHE A 470 34.42 -0.13 4.83
C PHE A 470 33.09 0.32 5.45
N ALA A 471 32.89 1.63 5.64
CA ALA A 471 31.61 2.19 6.07
C ALA A 471 30.50 1.94 5.02
N ARG A 472 30.78 2.06 3.72
CA ARG A 472 29.84 1.65 2.65
C ARG A 472 29.52 0.15 2.70
N HIS A 473 30.50 -0.71 2.98
CA HIS A 473 30.28 -2.14 3.12
C HIS A 473 29.41 -2.48 4.35
N LEU A 474 29.69 -1.88 5.51
CA LEU A 474 28.89 -2.01 6.73
C LEU A 474 27.47 -1.47 6.55
N HIS A 475 27.30 -0.34 5.86
CA HIS A 475 25.98 0.19 5.51
C HIS A 475 25.21 -0.75 4.58
N ARG A 476 25.86 -1.32 3.55
CA ARG A 476 25.23 -2.32 2.67
C ARG A 476 24.83 -3.58 3.45
N ARG A 477 25.62 -4.01 4.43
CA ARG A 477 25.31 -5.19 5.25
C ARG A 477 24.19 -4.93 6.26
N ARG A 478 24.16 -3.75 6.91
CA ARG A 478 23.05 -3.31 7.76
C ARG A 478 21.76 -3.09 6.96
N PHE A 479 21.85 -2.53 5.76
CA PHE A 479 20.71 -2.36 4.86
C PHE A 479 20.12 -3.72 4.45
N ARG A 480 20.96 -4.71 4.09
CA ARG A 480 20.50 -6.08 3.81
C ARG A 480 19.86 -6.75 5.03
N ALA A 481 20.38 -6.52 6.24
CA ALA A 481 19.77 -7.02 7.48
C ALA A 481 18.42 -6.35 7.79
N LEU A 482 18.31 -5.04 7.59
CA LEU A 482 17.04 -4.29 7.71
C LEU A 482 16.00 -4.74 6.68
N VAL A 483 16.41 -4.99 5.43
CA VAL A 483 15.53 -5.51 4.38
C VAL A 483 15.07 -6.94 4.70
N ALA A 484 15.93 -7.78 5.28
CA ALA A 484 15.55 -9.11 5.76
C ALA A 484 14.58 -9.06 6.97
N ASP A 485 14.79 -8.13 7.91
CA ASP A 485 13.88 -7.91 9.03
C ASP A 485 12.54 -7.31 8.59
N MET A 486 12.52 -6.47 7.56
CA MET A 486 11.29 -5.97 6.96
C MET A 486 10.46 -7.12 6.37
N ALA A 487 11.09 -8.05 5.65
CA ALA A 487 10.40 -9.24 5.13
C ALA A 487 9.79 -10.09 6.27
N LEU A 488 10.52 -10.26 7.37
CA LEU A 488 10.02 -10.96 8.56
C LEU A 488 8.85 -10.20 9.22
N HIS A 489 8.89 -8.86 9.23
CA HIS A 489 7.82 -8.02 9.75
C HIS A 489 6.56 -8.05 8.89
N VAL A 490 6.69 -8.08 7.55
CA VAL A 490 5.57 -8.26 6.62
C VAL A 490 4.92 -9.63 6.80
N VAL A 491 5.71 -10.70 6.96
CA VAL A 491 5.18 -12.04 7.25
C VAL A 491 4.44 -12.08 8.60
N ARG A 492 5.01 -11.48 9.66
CA ARG A 492 4.34 -11.38 10.97
C ARG A 492 3.05 -10.57 10.90
N TRP A 493 3.03 -9.50 10.12
CA TRP A 493 1.84 -8.68 9.91
C TRP A 493 0.75 -9.45 9.14
N HIS A 494 1.11 -10.18 8.08
CA HIS A 494 0.17 -11.03 7.34
C HIS A 494 -0.38 -12.17 8.20
N VAL A 495 0.45 -12.83 9.01
CA VAL A 495 -0.01 -13.86 9.97
C VAL A 495 -0.98 -13.25 10.98
N ALA A 496 -0.70 -12.06 11.50
CA ALA A 496 -1.60 -11.36 12.41
C ALA A 496 -2.94 -10.96 11.75
N GLN A 497 -2.94 -10.60 10.47
CA GLN A 497 -4.16 -10.31 9.70
C GLN A 497 -4.98 -11.59 9.43
N LEU A 498 -4.32 -12.70 9.09
CA LEU A 498 -4.95 -14.02 8.90
C LEU A 498 -5.58 -14.57 10.20
N ILE A 499 -4.95 -14.31 11.35
CA ILE A 499 -5.52 -14.68 12.65
C ILE A 499 -6.74 -13.81 12.96
N LYS A 500 -6.69 -12.50 12.66
CA LYS A 500 -7.83 -11.60 12.87
C LYS A 500 -9.02 -11.91 11.96
N SER A 501 -8.80 -12.21 10.69
CA SER A 501 -9.88 -12.57 9.75
C SER A 501 -10.54 -13.89 10.14
N ASN A 502 -9.76 -14.89 10.55
CA ASN A 502 -10.30 -16.19 11.01
C ASN A 502 -10.99 -16.12 12.38
N ALA A 503 -10.56 -15.23 13.27
CA ALA A 503 -11.21 -15.00 14.56
C ALA A 503 -12.54 -14.23 14.36
N PHE A 504 -12.57 -13.27 13.43
CA PHE A 504 -13.77 -12.51 13.09
C PHE A 504 -14.82 -13.36 12.36
N ALA A 505 -14.39 -14.23 11.42
CA ALA A 505 -15.26 -15.19 10.76
C ALA A 505 -15.87 -16.22 11.73
N ARG A 506 -15.10 -16.68 12.73
CA ARG A 506 -15.62 -17.57 13.79
C ARG A 506 -16.56 -16.87 14.76
N ALA A 507 -16.35 -15.58 15.04
CA ALA A 507 -17.24 -14.81 15.92
C ALA A 507 -18.61 -14.54 15.28
N LEU A 508 -18.69 -14.46 13.94
CA LEU A 508 -19.95 -14.26 13.21
C LEU A 508 -20.77 -15.55 13.02
N MET A 509 -20.18 -16.74 13.19
CA MET A 509 -20.85 -18.03 13.03
C MET A 509 -21.52 -18.58 14.31
N TYR A 510 -21.42 -17.87 15.44
CA TYR A 510 -21.96 -18.32 16.74
C TYR A 510 -23.14 -17.44 17.22
N THR A 511 -24.23 -17.40 16.44
CA THR A 511 -25.54 -16.98 16.95
C THR A 511 -26.65 -17.85 16.33
N GLY A 512 -26.89 -19.01 16.94
CA GLY A 512 -28.04 -19.86 16.66
C GLY A 512 -28.17 -20.95 17.74
N PRO A 513 -29.36 -21.17 18.34
CA PRO A 513 -29.51 -22.08 19.47
C PRO A 513 -29.48 -23.54 19.03
N SER A 514 -28.64 -24.35 19.69
CA SER A 514 -28.60 -25.81 19.53
C SER A 514 -29.92 -26.46 19.98
N PRO A 515 -30.49 -27.42 19.23
CA PRO A 515 -31.69 -28.12 19.65
C PRO A 515 -31.38 -29.15 20.75
N ARG A 516 -32.24 -29.15 21.77
CA ARG A 516 -32.25 -30.11 22.89
C ARG A 516 -32.54 -31.52 22.39
N ARG A 517 -31.64 -32.48 22.67
CA ARG A 517 -31.96 -33.92 22.64
C ARG A 517 -32.77 -34.30 23.88
N ARG A 518 -34.00 -34.79 23.66
CA ARG A 518 -34.84 -35.51 24.61
C ARG A 518 -34.14 -36.79 25.08
N ARG A 519 -34.09 -37.02 26.40
CA ARG A 519 -34.17 -38.35 27.00
C ARG A 519 -35.09 -38.30 28.21
N GLN A 520 -36.15 -39.11 28.15
CA GLN A 520 -37.06 -39.43 29.24
C GLN A 520 -36.31 -40.11 30.39
N ARG A 521 -36.70 -39.80 31.64
CA ARG A 521 -36.95 -40.79 32.69
C ARG A 521 -37.77 -40.17 33.84
N HIS A 522 -38.78 -40.93 34.26
CA HIS A 522 -39.71 -40.69 35.36
C HIS A 522 -39.02 -40.63 36.73
N ARG A 523 -39.52 -39.78 37.65
CA ARG A 523 -40.19 -40.17 38.92
C ARG A 523 -40.50 -38.97 39.84
N THR A 524 -41.80 -38.82 40.14
CA THR A 524 -42.48 -38.52 41.43
C THR A 524 -41.80 -37.71 42.54
N GLY A 525 -42.51 -36.70 43.06
CA GLY A 525 -42.35 -36.16 44.43
C GLY A 525 -42.99 -34.79 44.67
N CYS A 526 -44.07 -34.75 45.47
CA CYS A 526 -44.87 -33.59 45.91
C CYS A 526 -44.13 -32.66 46.92
N VAL A 527 -44.23 -31.31 46.78
CA VAL A 527 -44.93 -30.30 47.66
C VAL A 527 -44.13 -29.82 48.91
N PRO A 528 -44.23 -28.59 49.47
CA PRO A 528 -44.48 -27.21 48.95
C PRO A 528 -43.71 -26.03 49.66
N HIS A 529 -44.03 -24.79 49.21
CA HIS A 529 -44.16 -23.50 49.95
C HIS A 529 -42.99 -22.52 50.20
N ILE A 530 -43.37 -21.22 50.08
CA ILE A 530 -42.83 -19.92 50.59
C ILE A 530 -42.35 -18.98 49.43
N VAL A 531 -43.18 -18.02 48.94
CA VAL A 531 -43.46 -16.63 49.45
C VAL A 531 -42.25 -15.70 49.22
N THR A 532 -42.25 -14.47 48.68
CA THR A 532 -43.20 -13.50 48.08
C THR A 532 -42.34 -12.29 47.61
N LEU A 533 -42.75 -11.54 46.56
CA LEU A 533 -42.86 -10.05 46.51
C LEU A 533 -42.78 -9.44 45.08
N LEU A 534 -43.96 -8.96 44.64
CA LEU A 534 -44.30 -7.66 43.97
C LEU A 534 -43.32 -7.05 42.94
N LYS A 535 -43.63 -6.93 41.63
CA LYS A 535 -44.65 -6.12 40.89
C LYS A 535 -44.70 -4.62 41.27
N LEU A 536 -44.41 -3.76 40.28
CA LEU A 536 -45.24 -2.59 39.94
C LEU A 536 -45.03 -2.16 38.46
N ARG A 537 -46.15 -2.09 37.75
CA ARG A 537 -46.40 -1.45 36.45
C ARG A 537 -46.70 0.04 36.68
N VAL A 538 -46.44 0.89 35.69
CA VAL A 538 -47.37 2.00 35.35
C VAL A 538 -47.40 2.18 33.82
N ASN A 539 -48.61 2.11 33.26
CA ASN A 539 -49.02 2.58 31.94
C ASN A 539 -49.41 4.07 32.04
N LEU A 540 -49.22 4.86 30.98
CA LEU A 540 -50.05 6.03 30.66
C LEU A 540 -50.26 6.03 29.12
N ILE A 541 -51.45 5.62 28.65
CA ILE A 541 -52.61 6.46 28.27
C ILE A 541 -52.35 7.23 26.96
N GLY A 542 -53.07 6.82 25.92
CA GLY A 542 -53.55 7.74 24.88
C GLY A 542 -55.03 8.06 25.13
N PRO A 543 -55.62 8.99 24.38
CA PRO A 543 -57.05 8.97 24.09
C PRO A 543 -57.31 8.85 22.58
N GLY A 544 -58.36 8.09 22.26
CA GLY A 544 -58.98 8.04 20.94
C GLY A 544 -60.32 8.78 20.89
N HIS A 545 -61.05 8.50 19.79
CA HIS A 545 -62.41 8.93 19.38
C HIS A 545 -62.51 10.30 18.68
N CYS A 546 -63.32 10.52 17.65
CA CYS A 546 -64.25 9.71 16.83
C CYS A 546 -64.70 10.60 15.63
N CYS A 547 -64.84 10.05 14.42
CA CYS A 547 -66.08 9.92 13.62
C CYS A 547 -66.50 11.11 12.71
N ASP A 548 -67.08 10.69 11.57
CA ASP A 548 -67.90 11.39 10.57
C ASP A 548 -67.24 12.47 9.71
N GLY A 549 -67.46 12.59 8.40
CA GLY A 549 -68.41 11.95 7.50
C GLY A 549 -68.69 12.91 6.33
N SER A 550 -68.94 12.35 5.14
CA SER A 550 -69.74 12.95 4.04
C SER A 550 -69.09 13.96 3.08
N LYS A 551 -68.91 13.47 1.83
CA LYS A 551 -69.40 13.95 0.52
C LYS A 551 -69.40 15.45 0.15
N VAL A 552 -69.05 15.70 -1.13
CA VAL A 552 -69.52 16.71 -2.13
C VAL A 552 -68.27 17.23 -2.89
N SER A 553 -67.98 16.75 -4.10
CA SER A 553 -68.53 17.10 -5.43
C SER A 553 -68.12 18.48 -5.99
N THR A 554 -67.70 18.45 -7.25
CA THR A 554 -67.63 19.51 -8.29
C THR A 554 -66.30 20.27 -8.56
N ASN A 555 -65.86 20.07 -9.81
CA ASN A 555 -65.46 21.07 -10.84
C ASN A 555 -64.24 22.00 -10.64
N ASN A 556 -63.17 21.69 -11.39
CA ASN A 556 -62.55 22.50 -12.47
C ASN A 556 -62.97 24.00 -12.64
N PRO A 557 -62.19 24.86 -13.34
CA PRO A 557 -60.73 25.06 -13.40
C PRO A 557 -60.34 26.58 -13.42
N LEU A 558 -59.05 26.86 -13.70
CA LEU A 558 -58.46 28.07 -14.33
C LEU A 558 -57.99 29.27 -13.48
N LYS A 559 -56.72 29.61 -13.76
CA LYS A 559 -56.13 30.94 -14.04
C LYS A 559 -55.69 31.86 -12.89
N ARG A 560 -54.35 32.00 -12.80
CA ARG A 560 -53.49 33.22 -12.98
C ARG A 560 -52.35 33.20 -11.97
N GLN A 561 -51.09 33.06 -12.37
CA GLN A 561 -50.18 34.15 -12.81
C GLN A 561 -49.97 35.23 -11.73
N LEU A 562 -48.81 35.21 -11.05
CA LEU A 562 -47.70 36.18 -11.17
C LEU A 562 -46.86 36.25 -9.86
N LEU A 563 -45.54 36.17 -10.06
CA LEU A 563 -44.46 36.86 -9.36
C LEU A 563 -44.33 36.68 -7.83
N PHE A 564 -43.44 35.77 -7.41
CA PHE A 564 -42.11 36.11 -6.88
C PHE A 564 -41.18 34.90 -6.95
#